data_AF-A0A1M7FP74-F1
#
_entry.id   AF-A0A1M7FP74-F1
#
_cell.length_a   1.000
_cell.length_b   1.000
_cell.length_c   1.000
_cell.angle_alpha   90.00
_cell.angle_beta   90.00
_cell.angle_gamma   90.00
#
_symmetry.space_group_name_H-M   'P 1'
#
loop_
_entity.id
_entity.type
_entity.pdbx_description
1 polymer ?
#
loop_
_entity_poly.entity_id
_entity_poly.type
_entity_poly.pdbx_seq_one_letter_code
_entity_poly.pdbx_strand_id
1 'polypeptide(L)'
;MKKILLIILIFFFTFNKSAIKKQDLHNIIKGYIEYISKKRKIDNKNEILAVTFHDQIKEKSEYSIDIAFFKPEFMEGIQYKDVYIFEGYKLILPDNECKSIEKMFKKVTYENFNQKKTTINDDFENWHIVLNKRDEITFLSPIPISGCMKSILMNKKLKFSNSYEDITFSNPSPDCIQLTH
;
A
#
# COMPACT_ATOMS: atom_id res chain seq x y z
N MET A 1 11.92 46.33 -35.07
CA MET A 1 12.28 44.89 -35.10
C MET A 1 13.52 44.73 -34.22
N LYS A 2 13.65 43.93 -33.16
CA LYS A 2 12.91 42.78 -32.62
C LYS A 2 12.87 42.97 -31.09
N LYS A 3 11.71 42.77 -30.45
CA LYS A 3 11.63 42.61 -28.99
C LYS A 3 12.07 41.17 -28.69
N ILE A 4 13.27 40.97 -28.17
CA ILE A 4 13.68 39.66 -27.64
C ILE A 4 13.05 39.55 -26.26
N LEU A 5 11.93 38.83 -26.19
CA LEU A 5 11.32 38.44 -24.93
C LEU A 5 12.23 37.37 -24.31
N LEU A 6 13.00 37.75 -23.30
CA LEU A 6 13.81 36.81 -22.51
C LEU A 6 12.85 35.98 -21.65
N ILE A 7 12.47 34.80 -22.15
CA ILE A 7 11.72 33.81 -21.36
C ILE A 7 12.69 33.27 -20.31
N ILE A 8 12.62 33.81 -19.10
CA ILE A 8 13.26 33.21 -17.93
C ILE A 8 12.46 31.94 -17.62
N LEU A 9 12.95 30.82 -18.14
CA LEU A 9 12.50 29.48 -17.79
C LEU A 9 12.98 29.23 -16.36
N ILE A 10 12.21 29.70 -15.38
CA ILE A 10 12.40 29.33 -13.99
C ILE A 10 11.99 27.85 -13.89
N PHE A 11 12.94 26.97 -14.15
CA PHE A 11 12.89 25.60 -13.67
C PHE A 11 12.90 25.65 -12.14
N PHE A 12 11.71 25.81 -11.55
CA PHE A 12 11.46 25.46 -10.16
C PHE A 12 11.57 23.93 -10.04
N PHE A 13 12.77 23.38 -10.14
CA PHE A 13 13.08 22.05 -9.62
C PHE A 13 13.25 22.18 -8.11
N THR A 14 12.13 22.40 -7.43
CA THR A 14 12.08 22.31 -5.98
C THR A 14 10.99 21.32 -5.59
N PHE A 15 11.38 20.37 -4.74
CA PHE A 15 10.59 19.35 -4.06
C PHE A 15 10.37 18.02 -4.80
N ASN A 16 11.46 17.25 -4.97
CA ASN A 16 11.35 15.78 -4.89
C ASN A 16 11.17 15.39 -3.42
N LYS A 17 10.00 15.69 -2.85
CA LYS A 17 9.42 14.75 -1.87
C LYS A 17 8.62 13.79 -2.74
N SER A 18 9.05 12.54 -2.83
CA SER A 18 8.29 11.48 -3.50
C SER A 18 6.98 11.30 -2.73
N ALA A 19 5.97 12.10 -3.06
CA ALA A 19 4.63 11.91 -2.57
C ALA A 19 4.01 10.90 -3.52
N ILE A 20 3.86 9.65 -3.05
CA ILE A 20 3.11 8.62 -3.78
C ILE A 20 1.83 9.24 -4.34
N LYS A 21 1.57 9.04 -5.63
CA LYS A 21 0.35 9.55 -6.22
C LYS A 21 -0.84 8.87 -5.57
N LYS A 22 -1.86 9.66 -5.23
CA LYS A 22 -3.11 9.17 -4.65
C LYS A 22 -3.69 7.98 -5.42
N GLN A 23 -3.67 8.05 -6.75
CA GLN A 23 -4.18 6.98 -7.60
C GLN A 23 -3.37 5.69 -7.47
N ASP A 24 -2.04 5.79 -7.39
CA ASP A 24 -1.16 4.63 -7.30
C ASP A 24 -1.37 3.94 -5.95
N LEU A 25 -1.43 4.70 -4.86
CA LEU A 25 -1.76 4.13 -3.56
C LEU A 25 -3.15 3.47 -3.53
N HIS A 26 -4.17 4.14 -4.06
CA HIS A 26 -5.51 3.56 -4.14
C HIS A 26 -5.52 2.26 -4.95
N ASN A 27 -4.78 2.20 -6.05
CA ASN A 27 -4.65 1.02 -6.87
C ASN A 27 -3.92 -0.12 -6.15
N ILE A 28 -2.87 0.19 -5.39
CA ILE A 28 -2.15 -0.78 -4.56
C ILE A 28 -3.10 -1.41 -3.53
N ILE A 29 -3.83 -0.59 -2.77
CA ILE A 29 -4.78 -1.07 -1.75
C ILE A 29 -5.91 -1.89 -2.39
N LYS A 30 -6.46 -1.44 -3.53
CA LYS A 30 -7.45 -2.22 -4.29
C LYS A 30 -6.90 -3.56 -4.76
N GLY A 31 -5.60 -3.63 -5.09
CA GLY A 31 -4.93 -4.87 -5.47
C GLY A 31 -4.94 -5.89 -4.34
N TYR A 32 -4.56 -5.43 -3.15
CA TYR A 32 -4.60 -6.26 -1.95
C TYR A 32 -6.04 -6.73 -1.62
N ILE A 33 -7.02 -5.83 -1.64
CA ILE A 33 -8.43 -6.18 -1.36
C ILE A 33 -8.92 -7.23 -2.37
N GLU A 34 -8.62 -7.04 -3.66
CA GLU A 34 -8.99 -8.01 -4.71
C GLU A 34 -8.39 -9.38 -4.42
N TYR A 35 -7.09 -9.45 -4.09
CA TYR A 35 -6.41 -10.69 -3.76
C TYR A 35 -7.09 -11.42 -2.58
N ILE A 36 -7.27 -10.74 -1.44
CA ILE A 36 -7.88 -11.36 -0.25
C ILE A 36 -9.33 -11.76 -0.53
N SER A 37 -10.10 -10.92 -1.24
CA SER A 37 -11.52 -11.20 -1.52
C SER A 37 -11.75 -12.46 -2.36
N LYS A 38 -10.76 -12.85 -3.18
CA LYS A 38 -10.81 -14.07 -3.98
C LYS A 38 -10.41 -15.31 -3.16
N LYS A 39 -9.59 -15.15 -2.13
CA LYS A 39 -9.23 -16.22 -1.17
C LYS A 39 -10.31 -16.49 -0.14
N ARG A 40 -10.89 -15.43 0.41
CA ARG A 40 -11.87 -15.52 1.50
C ARG A 40 -12.85 -14.37 1.49
N LYS A 41 -13.99 -14.61 2.13
CA LYS A 41 -14.93 -13.53 2.46
C LYS A 41 -14.31 -12.64 3.54
N ILE A 42 -14.20 -11.35 3.25
CA ILE A 42 -13.78 -10.33 4.21
C ILE A 42 -15.00 -9.91 5.04
N ASP A 43 -14.88 -9.93 6.37
CA ASP A 43 -15.92 -9.43 7.27
C ASP A 43 -15.76 -7.93 7.45
N ASN A 44 -16.44 -7.15 6.62
CA ASN A 44 -16.37 -5.68 6.65
C ASN A 44 -16.85 -5.04 7.96
N LYS A 45 -17.52 -5.79 8.85
CA LYS A 45 -17.92 -5.29 10.17
C LYS A 45 -16.82 -5.47 11.21
N ASN A 46 -16.10 -6.58 11.14
CA ASN A 46 -15.16 -7.02 12.17
C ASN A 46 -13.71 -7.06 11.73
N GLU A 47 -13.40 -6.80 10.46
CA GLU A 47 -12.04 -6.69 9.95
C GLU A 47 -11.73 -5.25 9.53
N ILE A 48 -10.57 -4.78 9.93
CA ILE A 48 -10.04 -3.44 9.72
C ILE A 48 -8.87 -3.52 8.75
N LEU A 49 -8.91 -2.70 7.72
CA LEU A 49 -7.82 -2.56 6.76
C LEU A 49 -6.77 -1.62 7.35
N ALA A 50 -5.58 -2.14 7.65
CA ALA A 50 -4.45 -1.32 8.06
C ALA A 50 -3.53 -1.08 6.86
N VAL A 51 -3.11 0.17 6.67
CA VAL A 51 -2.12 0.55 5.67
C VAL A 51 -1.04 1.37 6.35
N THR A 52 0.20 0.87 6.37
CA THR A 52 1.35 1.60 6.90
C THR A 52 2.25 2.08 5.76
N PHE A 53 2.95 3.18 6.02
CA PHE A 53 3.88 3.80 5.08
C PHE A 53 5.20 3.98 5.79
N HIS A 54 6.22 3.31 5.27
CA HIS A 54 7.57 3.43 5.81
C HIS A 54 8.45 4.14 4.80
N ASP A 55 8.83 5.36 5.15
CA ASP A 55 9.73 6.15 4.34
C ASP A 55 11.18 5.72 4.60
N GLN A 56 11.81 5.03 3.64
CA GLN A 56 13.21 4.60 3.73
C GLN A 56 14.17 5.67 3.14
N ILE A 57 13.73 6.93 3.03
CA ILE A 57 14.48 8.07 2.46
C ILE A 57 15.91 8.22 3.00
N LYS A 58 16.24 7.70 4.19
CA LYS A 58 17.57 7.89 4.78
C LYS A 58 18.69 7.06 4.13
N GLU A 59 18.40 5.96 3.42
CA GLU A 59 19.48 5.12 2.87
C GLU A 59 19.33 4.75 1.38
N LYS A 60 18.11 4.57 0.85
CA LYS A 60 17.93 4.02 -0.51
C LYS A 60 17.04 4.81 -1.48
N SER A 61 16.50 5.96 -1.07
CA SER A 61 15.49 6.70 -1.87
C SER A 61 14.28 5.84 -2.27
N GLU A 62 13.89 4.93 -1.38
CA GLU A 62 12.75 4.04 -1.51
C GLU A 62 11.77 4.30 -0.37
N TYR A 63 10.53 3.87 -0.56
CA TYR A 63 9.54 3.80 0.50
C TYR A 63 8.76 2.50 0.37
N SER A 64 8.21 2.01 1.46
CA SER A 64 7.39 0.81 1.46
C SER A 64 5.98 1.06 1.96
N ILE A 65 5.09 0.19 1.53
CA ILE A 65 3.69 0.14 1.91
C ILE A 65 3.42 -1.26 2.42
N ASP A 66 2.90 -1.36 3.64
CA ASP A 66 2.38 -2.62 4.16
C ASP A 66 0.86 -2.53 4.30
N ILE A 67 0.18 -3.60 3.88
CA ILE A 67 -1.28 -3.68 3.87
C ILE A 67 -1.71 -5.01 4.43
N ALA A 68 -2.62 -4.98 5.40
CA ALA A 68 -3.27 -6.17 5.91
C ALA A 68 -4.67 -5.90 6.44
N PHE A 69 -5.52 -6.94 6.42
CA PHE A 69 -6.75 -6.97 7.21
C PHE A 69 -6.50 -7.58 8.59
N PHE A 70 -6.99 -6.93 9.64
CA PHE A 70 -6.88 -7.38 11.02
C PHE A 70 -8.25 -7.38 11.69
N LYS A 71 -8.49 -8.33 12.59
CA LYS A 71 -9.61 -8.21 13.53
C LYS A 71 -9.18 -7.37 14.74
N PRO A 72 -10.06 -6.53 15.30
CA PRO A 72 -9.78 -5.75 16.51
C PRO A 72 -9.23 -6.56 17.69
N GLU A 73 -9.62 -7.83 17.81
CA GLU A 73 -9.12 -8.75 18.85
C GLU A 73 -7.60 -9.02 18.76
N PHE A 74 -7.00 -8.76 17.60
CA PHE A 74 -5.55 -8.89 17.37
C PHE A 74 -4.81 -7.55 17.40
N MET A 75 -5.53 -6.46 17.66
CA MET A 75 -4.93 -5.13 17.72
C MET A 75 -4.61 -4.79 19.17
N GLU A 76 -3.36 -4.99 19.59
CA GLU A 76 -2.86 -4.53 20.88
C GLU A 76 -1.74 -3.50 20.69
N GLY A 77 -1.91 -2.32 21.28
CA GLY A 77 -0.87 -1.29 21.30
C GLY A 77 -0.64 -0.56 19.97
N ILE A 78 -1.50 -0.78 18.95
CA ILE A 78 -1.37 -0.13 17.65
C ILE A 78 -1.83 1.33 17.75
N GLN A 79 -0.94 2.27 17.47
CA GLN A 79 -1.26 3.69 17.50
C GLN A 79 -1.80 4.16 16.16
N TYR A 80 -3.00 4.75 16.17
CA TYR A 80 -3.58 5.44 15.01
C TYR A 80 -4.47 6.59 15.48
N LYS A 81 -4.55 7.65 14.67
CA LYS A 81 -5.23 8.91 15.06
C LYS A 81 -6.69 8.93 14.63
N ASP A 82 -6.97 8.41 13.45
CA ASP A 82 -8.23 8.56 12.75
C ASP A 82 -8.65 7.26 12.10
N VAL A 83 -9.96 7.13 11.90
CA VAL A 83 -10.57 6.04 11.13
C VAL A 83 -11.10 6.61 9.82
N TYR A 84 -10.89 5.85 8.76
CA TYR A 84 -11.31 6.18 7.41
C TYR A 84 -12.17 5.07 6.82
N ILE A 85 -12.75 5.33 5.65
CA ILE A 85 -13.39 4.30 4.82
C ILE A 85 -12.69 4.26 3.46
N PHE A 86 -12.42 3.04 2.99
CA PHE A 86 -11.94 2.78 1.65
C PHE A 86 -12.62 1.53 1.09
N GLU A 87 -13.27 1.64 -0.08
CA GLU A 87 -14.00 0.53 -0.73
C GLU A 87 -14.99 -0.20 0.20
N GLY A 88 -15.61 0.53 1.14
CA GLY A 88 -16.57 -0.02 2.10
C GLY A 88 -15.96 -0.65 3.35
N TYR A 89 -14.64 -0.68 3.48
CA TYR A 89 -13.92 -1.18 4.65
C TYR A 89 -13.47 -0.05 5.56
N LYS A 90 -13.54 -0.28 6.88
CA LYS A 90 -12.87 0.59 7.87
C LYS A 90 -11.36 0.50 7.65
N LEU A 91 -10.73 1.66 7.53
CA LEU A 91 -9.31 1.80 7.28
C LEU A 91 -8.64 2.59 8.40
N ILE A 92 -7.47 2.13 8.83
CA ILE A 92 -6.58 2.87 9.72
C ILE A 92 -5.22 3.06 9.05
N LEU A 93 -4.52 4.10 9.49
CA LEU A 93 -3.15 4.42 9.09
C LEU A 93 -2.27 4.36 10.34
N PRO A 94 -1.79 3.18 10.76
CA PRO A 94 -0.96 3.05 11.95
C PRO A 94 0.34 3.84 11.81
N ASP A 95 0.74 4.53 12.89
CA ASP A 95 1.96 5.33 12.98
C ASP A 95 2.16 6.34 11.84
N ASN A 96 1.07 6.74 11.15
CA ASN A 96 1.18 7.67 10.05
C ASN A 96 1.42 9.11 10.53
N GLU A 97 2.50 9.68 10.02
CA GLU A 97 2.85 11.09 10.19
C GLU A 97 2.56 11.93 8.94
N CYS A 98 2.22 11.27 7.82
CA CYS A 98 2.08 11.91 6.53
C CYS A 98 0.65 12.41 6.29
N LYS A 99 0.40 13.70 6.59
CA LYS A 99 -0.91 14.36 6.38
C LYS A 99 -1.42 14.30 4.94
N SER A 100 -0.53 14.24 3.94
CA SER A 100 -0.96 14.14 2.54
C SER A 100 -1.60 12.80 2.22
N ILE A 101 -1.19 11.72 2.89
CA ILE A 101 -1.78 10.38 2.77
C ILE A 101 -3.15 10.36 3.42
N GLU A 102 -3.31 10.96 4.60
CA GLU A 102 -4.60 11.04 5.30
C GLU A 102 -5.69 11.69 4.41
N LYS A 103 -5.32 12.75 3.69
CA LYS A 103 -6.22 13.46 2.75
C LYS A 103 -6.65 12.61 1.54
N MET A 104 -6.06 11.45 1.33
CA MET A 104 -6.45 10.53 0.26
C MET A 104 -7.70 9.73 0.60
N PHE A 105 -8.08 9.66 1.88
CA PHE A 105 -9.17 8.83 2.37
C PHE A 105 -10.30 9.64 2.99
N LYS A 106 -11.52 9.08 2.98
CA LYS A 106 -12.67 9.71 3.61
C LYS A 106 -12.65 9.38 5.10
N LYS A 107 -12.43 10.38 5.95
CA LYS A 107 -12.48 10.26 7.41
C LYS A 107 -13.91 9.96 7.87
N VAL A 108 -14.03 9.12 8.90
CA VAL A 108 -15.29 8.82 9.59
C VAL A 108 -15.14 9.03 11.09
N THR A 109 -16.21 8.79 11.85
CA THR A 109 -16.18 8.83 13.31
C THR A 109 -15.09 7.89 13.82
N TYR A 110 -14.29 8.39 14.76
CA TYR A 110 -13.25 7.60 15.41
C TYR A 110 -13.87 6.41 16.16
N GLU A 111 -13.20 5.27 16.08
CA GLU A 111 -13.53 4.05 16.79
C GLU A 111 -12.23 3.46 17.34
N ASN A 112 -12.24 3.02 18.59
CA ASN A 112 -11.09 2.36 19.21
C ASN A 112 -11.15 0.85 18.95
N PHE A 113 -10.25 0.37 18.10
CA PHE A 113 -10.07 -1.02 17.72
C PHE A 113 -9.03 -1.72 18.58
N ASN A 114 -8.29 -1.02 19.44
CA ASN A 114 -7.36 -1.65 20.37
C ASN A 114 -8.14 -2.39 21.46
N GLN A 115 -8.63 -3.57 21.13
CA GLN A 115 -9.34 -4.45 22.04
C GLN A 115 -8.32 -5.39 22.69
N LYS A 116 -8.29 -5.42 24.02
CA LYS A 116 -7.26 -6.16 24.73
C LYS A 116 -7.55 -7.67 24.73
N LYS A 117 -6.46 -8.43 24.57
CA LYS A 117 -6.26 -9.89 24.71
C LYS A 117 -6.36 -10.67 23.40
N THR A 118 -5.21 -10.98 22.82
CA THR A 118 -4.48 -12.27 22.99
C THR A 118 -3.20 -12.15 22.15
N THR A 119 -2.02 -12.40 22.71
CA THR A 119 -0.82 -12.63 21.89
C THR A 119 -1.02 -13.93 21.12
N ILE A 120 -1.34 -13.83 19.84
CA ILE A 120 -1.42 -14.99 18.93
C ILE A 120 -0.39 -14.80 17.83
N ASN A 121 0.30 -15.89 17.52
CA ASN A 121 1.23 -16.04 16.42
C ASN A 121 0.42 -16.33 15.13
N ASP A 122 -0.54 -15.47 14.80
CA ASP A 122 -1.41 -15.65 13.64
C ASP A 122 -0.73 -15.03 12.42
N ASP A 123 -0.59 -15.81 11.34
CA ASP A 123 -0.03 -15.34 10.08
C ASP A 123 -1.06 -14.44 9.39
N PHE A 124 -0.99 -13.14 9.63
CA PHE A 124 -1.74 -12.17 8.86
C PHE A 124 -1.20 -12.14 7.44
N GLU A 125 -2.06 -12.45 6.47
CA GLU A 125 -1.71 -12.32 5.06
C GLU A 125 -1.54 -10.83 4.70
N ASN A 126 -0.32 -10.34 4.84
CA ASN A 126 0.05 -8.98 4.51
C ASN A 126 0.70 -8.91 3.13
N TRP A 127 0.56 -7.76 2.47
CA TRP A 127 1.43 -7.38 1.35
C TRP A 127 2.43 -6.35 1.84
N HIS A 128 3.70 -6.56 1.49
CA HIS A 128 4.76 -5.57 1.62
C HIS A 128 5.25 -5.21 0.22
N ILE A 129 5.23 -3.91 -0.11
CA ILE A 129 5.55 -3.40 -1.43
C ILE A 129 6.57 -2.28 -1.30
N VAL A 130 7.71 -2.40 -1.96
CA VAL A 130 8.72 -1.33 -2.01
C VAL A 130 8.64 -0.62 -3.34
N LEU A 131 8.69 0.70 -3.29
CA LEU A 131 8.67 1.59 -4.43
C LEU A 131 9.87 2.53 -4.39
N ASN A 132 10.41 2.83 -5.57
CA ASN A 132 11.43 3.86 -5.72
C ASN A 132 10.80 5.27 -5.76
N LYS A 133 11.65 6.31 -5.75
CA LYS A 133 11.25 7.73 -5.88
C LYS A 133 10.46 8.13 -7.14
N ARG A 134 10.26 7.22 -8.10
CA ARG A 134 9.46 7.42 -9.32
C ARG A 134 8.10 6.71 -9.22
N ASP A 135 7.75 6.21 -8.04
CA ASP A 135 6.56 5.39 -7.79
C ASP A 135 6.55 4.08 -8.59
N GLU A 136 7.73 3.55 -8.91
CA GLU A 136 7.87 2.23 -9.57
C GLU A 136 8.15 1.16 -8.52
N ILE A 137 7.45 0.04 -8.61
CA ILE A 137 7.62 -1.12 -7.72
C ILE A 137 9.00 -1.76 -7.97
N THR A 138 9.79 -1.89 -6.90
CA THR A 138 11.10 -2.54 -6.91
C THR A 138 11.11 -3.89 -6.19
N PHE A 139 10.16 -4.13 -5.29
CA PHE A 139 10.05 -5.40 -4.56
C PHE A 139 8.62 -5.69 -4.11
N LEU A 140 8.29 -6.98 -4.05
CA LEU A 140 7.01 -7.52 -3.58
C LEU A 140 7.25 -8.67 -2.60
N SER A 141 6.54 -8.64 -1.48
CA SER A 141 6.51 -9.70 -0.48
C SER A 141 5.08 -9.94 0.03
N PRO A 142 4.69 -11.19 0.36
CA PRO A 142 5.54 -12.39 0.44
C PRO A 142 5.96 -12.94 -0.92
N ILE A 143 7.24 -13.30 -1.03
CA ILE A 143 7.87 -13.75 -2.29
C ILE A 143 7.08 -14.91 -2.94
N PRO A 144 6.57 -15.93 -2.20
CA PRO A 144 5.83 -17.05 -2.80
C PRO A 144 4.58 -16.68 -3.62
N ILE A 145 4.00 -15.50 -3.40
CA ILE A 145 2.83 -15.00 -4.16
C ILE A 145 3.17 -13.77 -5.03
N SER A 146 4.44 -13.35 -5.09
CA SER A 146 4.87 -12.12 -5.75
C SER A 146 4.49 -12.05 -7.24
N GLY A 147 4.48 -13.19 -7.95
CA GLY A 147 4.01 -13.25 -9.35
C GLY A 147 2.53 -12.94 -9.52
N CYS A 148 1.69 -13.37 -8.57
CA CYS A 148 0.26 -13.02 -8.55
C CYS A 148 0.07 -11.54 -8.18
N MET A 149 0.76 -11.08 -7.13
CA MET A 149 0.76 -9.67 -6.74
C MET A 149 1.12 -8.79 -7.94
N LYS A 150 2.21 -9.12 -8.65
CA LYS A 150 2.64 -8.41 -9.86
C LYS A 150 1.56 -8.36 -10.92
N SER A 151 0.93 -9.49 -11.23
CA SER A 151 -0.15 -9.56 -12.22
C SER A 151 -1.34 -8.65 -11.86
N ILE A 152 -1.77 -8.68 -10.60
CA ILE A 152 -2.86 -7.82 -10.09
C ILE A 152 -2.48 -6.35 -10.19
N LEU A 153 -1.27 -5.99 -9.74
CA LEU A 153 -0.79 -4.60 -9.70
C LEU A 153 -0.57 -4.05 -11.13
N MET A 154 -0.07 -4.86 -12.06
CA MET A 154 0.04 -4.49 -13.48
C MET A 154 -1.32 -4.25 -14.13
N ASN A 155 -2.32 -5.09 -13.85
CA ASN A 155 -3.70 -4.89 -14.31
C ASN A 155 -4.31 -3.58 -13.78
N LYS A 156 -3.81 -3.08 -12.64
CA LYS A 156 -4.15 -1.78 -12.07
C LYS A 156 -3.23 -0.65 -12.52
N LYS A 157 -2.47 -0.86 -13.60
CA LYS A 157 -1.61 0.14 -14.27
C LYS A 157 -0.45 0.67 -13.42
N LEU A 158 -0.02 -0.09 -12.40
CA LEU A 158 1.18 0.24 -11.63
C LEU A 158 2.43 -0.15 -12.41
N LYS A 159 3.48 0.66 -12.25
CA LYS A 159 4.75 0.47 -12.95
C LYS A 159 5.69 -0.37 -12.12
N PHE A 160 6.42 -1.24 -12.79
CA PHE A 160 7.53 -2.00 -12.22
C PHE A 160 8.83 -1.39 -12.72
N SER A 161 9.81 -1.26 -11.84
CA SER A 161 11.11 -0.74 -12.22
C SER A 161 11.87 -1.76 -13.05
N ASN A 162 12.82 -1.30 -13.87
CA ASN A 162 13.70 -2.20 -14.64
C ASN A 162 14.61 -3.03 -13.73
N SER A 163 14.78 -2.62 -12.47
CA SER A 163 15.52 -3.37 -11.44
C SER A 163 14.65 -4.37 -10.68
N TYR A 164 13.36 -4.49 -11.00
CA TYR A 164 12.50 -5.48 -10.37
C TYR A 164 12.88 -6.89 -10.85
N GLU A 165 13.18 -7.79 -9.91
CA GLU A 165 13.52 -9.18 -10.20
C GLU A 165 12.30 -10.09 -9.94
N ASP A 166 11.89 -10.84 -10.97
CA ASP A 166 10.88 -11.89 -10.83
C ASP A 166 11.48 -13.09 -10.07
N ILE A 167 11.21 -13.18 -8.78
CA ILE A 167 11.58 -14.35 -7.99
C ILE A 167 10.47 -15.40 -8.13
N THR A 168 10.69 -16.35 -9.03
CA THR A 168 9.77 -17.47 -9.24
C THR A 168 10.20 -18.68 -8.41
N PHE A 169 9.25 -19.29 -7.69
CA PHE A 169 9.49 -20.57 -7.02
C PHE A 169 9.07 -21.71 -7.93
N SER A 170 9.79 -22.83 -7.83
CA SER A 170 9.49 -24.07 -8.57
C SER A 170 8.07 -24.60 -8.31
N ASN A 171 7.50 -24.27 -7.15
CA ASN A 171 6.12 -24.53 -6.78
C ASN A 171 5.43 -23.19 -6.47
N PRO A 172 4.72 -22.56 -7.43
CA PRO A 172 3.95 -21.36 -7.14
C PRO A 172 2.86 -21.67 -6.11
N SER A 173 2.53 -20.70 -5.25
CA SER A 173 1.43 -20.87 -4.29
C SER A 173 0.14 -21.29 -5.02
N PRO A 174 -0.62 -22.28 -4.50
CA PRO A 174 -1.92 -22.68 -5.06
C PRO A 174 -2.87 -21.51 -5.26
N ASP A 175 -2.75 -20.50 -4.41
CA ASP A 175 -3.54 -19.26 -4.43
C ASP A 175 -3.38 -18.49 -5.75
N CYS A 176 -2.27 -18.66 -6.47
CA CYS A 176 -2.02 -17.97 -7.74
C CYS A 176 -2.78 -18.59 -8.92
N ILE A 177 -3.14 -19.88 -8.85
CA ILE A 177 -3.73 -20.63 -9.97
C ILE A 177 -5.18 -20.21 -10.22
N GLN A 178 -5.90 -19.78 -9.18
CA GLN A 178 -7.30 -19.35 -9.28
C GLN A 178 -7.47 -17.89 -9.77
N LEU A 179 -6.38 -17.15 -9.94
CA LEU A 179 -6.39 -15.70 -10.17
C LEU A 179 -6.08 -15.30 -11.61
N THR A 180 -5.67 -16.26 -12.45
CA THR A 180 -5.25 -16.07 -13.85
C THR A 180 -6.27 -16.57 -14.89
N HIS A 181 -7.53 -16.81 -14.49
CA HIS A 181 -8.63 -17.21 -15.40
C HIS A 181 -9.80 -16.24 -15.33
#